data_AF-A0A522RM83-F1
#
_entry.id   AF-A0A522RM83-F1
#
_cell.length_a   1.000
_cell.length_b   1.000
_cell.length_c   1.000
_cell.angle_alpha   90.00
_cell.angle_beta   90.00
_cell.angle_gamma   90.00
#
_symmetry.space_group_name_H-M   'P 1'
#
loop_
_entity.id
_entity.type
_entity.pdbx_description
1 polymer ?
#
loop_
_entity_poly.entity_id
_entity_poly.type
_entity_poly.pdbx_seq_one_letter_code
_entity_poly.pdbx_strand_id
1 'polypeptide(L)'
;MWRLKAAVALALIGMVCGSAQARVEFSAGRSNTPRHGWTNVGFFEWIGDPQPVGWKLAWAPAFSLGRLNGRDTNAERLNHAAWVAAGGARLYGWRSLFWGFQVAATHGKTDALSSTYEFVSSLGWQENHWQVMVRHISNGDLHRPNHGETMLLVGVAF
;
A
#
# COMPACT_ATOMS: atom_id res chain seq x y z
N MET A 1 -12.73 27.83 2.12
CA MET A 1 -12.02 26.70 2.76
C MET A 1 -11.62 25.56 1.80
N TRP A 2 -12.32 25.35 0.68
CA TRP A 2 -11.94 24.29 -0.30
C TRP A 2 -10.66 24.58 -1.10
N ARG A 3 -10.43 25.84 -1.47
CA ARG A 3 -9.28 26.26 -2.28
C ARG A 3 -7.93 26.07 -1.59
N LEU A 4 -7.90 26.16 -0.25
CA LEU A 4 -6.69 25.97 0.54
C LEU A 4 -6.31 24.47 0.66
N LYS A 5 -7.30 23.59 0.77
CA LYS A 5 -7.08 22.12 0.77
C LYS A 5 -6.58 21.61 -0.58
N ALA A 6 -7.13 22.14 -1.68
CA ALA A 6 -6.66 21.83 -3.03
C ALA A 6 -5.24 22.35 -3.29
N ALA A 7 -4.92 23.56 -2.79
CA ALA A 7 -3.58 24.13 -2.90
C ALA A 7 -2.52 23.34 -2.11
N VAL A 8 -2.86 22.83 -0.92
CA VAL A 8 -1.96 21.94 -0.16
C VAL A 8 -1.80 20.59 -0.86
N ALA A 9 -2.88 20.01 -1.39
CA ALA A 9 -2.79 18.77 -2.17
C ALA A 9 -1.94 18.94 -3.44
N LEU A 10 -2.10 20.05 -4.17
CA LEU A 10 -1.26 20.36 -5.34
C LEU A 10 0.18 20.74 -4.97
N ALA A 11 0.41 21.40 -3.83
CA ALA A 11 1.77 21.71 -3.36
C ALA A 11 2.52 20.45 -2.93
N LEU A 12 1.83 19.48 -2.31
CA LEU A 12 2.38 18.16 -2.02
C LEU A 12 2.69 17.37 -3.30
N ILE A 13 1.87 17.50 -4.34
CA ILE A 13 2.16 16.90 -5.67
C ILE A 13 3.32 17.64 -6.37
N GLY A 14 3.43 18.96 -6.22
CA GLY A 14 4.48 19.77 -6.84
C GLY A 14 5.89 19.53 -6.29
N MET A 15 6.02 19.15 -5.01
CA MET A 15 7.31 18.75 -4.42
C MET A 15 7.80 17.37 -4.87
N VAL A 16 6.92 16.58 -5.50
CA VAL A 16 7.21 15.19 -5.92
C VAL A 16 7.84 15.11 -7.33
N CYS A 17 7.70 16.14 -8.16
CA CYS A 17 8.15 16.11 -9.57
C CYS A 17 9.65 16.42 -9.79
N GLY A 18 10.45 16.53 -8.72
CA GLY A 18 11.85 16.96 -8.78
C GLY A 18 12.88 15.86 -8.53
N SER A 19 12.66 14.63 -9.03
CA SER A 19 13.50 13.49 -8.67
C SER A 19 13.82 12.62 -9.90
N ALA A 20 15.11 12.34 -10.11
CA ALA A 20 15.62 11.71 -11.34
C ALA A 20 15.48 10.19 -11.34
N GLN A 21 14.96 9.59 -10.26
CA GLN A 21 14.81 8.14 -10.08
C GLN A 21 13.47 7.74 -9.43
N ALA A 22 12.46 8.62 -9.48
CA ALA A 22 11.11 8.23 -9.07
C ALA A 22 10.66 7.09 -9.97
N ARG A 23 10.14 6.03 -9.36
CA ARG A 23 9.71 4.84 -10.07
C ARG A 23 8.23 4.57 -9.90
N VAL A 24 7.69 3.94 -10.91
CA VAL A 24 6.33 3.43 -10.90
C VAL A 24 6.38 1.91 -10.82
N GLU A 25 5.64 1.34 -9.88
CA GLU A 25 5.58 -0.09 -9.65
C GLU A 25 4.16 -0.60 -9.84
N PHE A 26 4.05 -1.77 -10.48
CA PHE A 26 2.81 -2.51 -10.58
C PHE A 26 2.99 -3.86 -9.90
N SER A 27 2.11 -4.21 -8.97
CA SER A 27 2.14 -5.50 -8.32
C SER A 27 0.77 -6.18 -8.32
N ALA A 28 0.78 -7.50 -8.37
CA ALA A 28 -0.42 -8.32 -8.29
C ALA A 28 -0.14 -9.57 -7.45
N GLY A 29 -1.19 -10.17 -6.93
CA GLY A 29 -1.05 -11.40 -6.18
C GLY A 29 -2.32 -11.81 -5.47
N ARG A 30 -2.15 -12.42 -4.30
CA ARG A 30 -3.23 -13.05 -3.54
C ARG A 30 -3.30 -12.48 -2.14
N SER A 31 -4.50 -12.12 -1.70
CA SER A 31 -4.78 -11.71 -0.33
C SER A 31 -5.60 -12.76 0.39
N ASN A 32 -5.29 -12.98 1.66
CA ASN A 32 -6.00 -13.87 2.55
C ASN A 32 -6.52 -13.10 3.77
N THR A 33 -7.77 -13.36 4.10
CA THR A 33 -8.37 -13.03 5.38
C THR A 33 -8.49 -14.33 6.16
N PRO A 34 -7.98 -14.42 7.41
CA PRO A 34 -8.05 -15.65 8.18
C PRO A 34 -9.47 -16.24 8.21
N ARG A 35 -9.59 -17.53 7.83
CA ARG A 35 -10.85 -18.31 7.73
C ARG A 35 -11.80 -17.99 6.57
N HIS A 36 -11.49 -17.01 5.71
CA HIS A 36 -12.42 -16.54 4.68
C HIS A 36 -11.86 -16.57 3.25
N GLY A 37 -10.70 -17.19 3.06
CA GLY A 37 -10.18 -17.57 1.75
C GLY A 37 -9.47 -16.46 0.99
N TRP A 38 -9.05 -16.82 -0.22
CA TRP A 38 -8.15 -16.01 -1.03
C TRP A 38 -8.90 -15.14 -2.04
N THR A 39 -8.43 -13.91 -2.24
CA THR A 39 -8.86 -13.04 -3.34
C THR A 39 -7.67 -12.54 -4.15
N ASN A 40 -7.93 -12.12 -5.39
CA ASN A 40 -6.94 -11.45 -6.22
C ASN A 40 -6.85 -9.98 -5.83
N VAL A 41 -5.62 -9.47 -5.81
CA VAL A 41 -5.34 -8.08 -5.49
C VAL A 41 -4.33 -7.51 -6.47
N GLY A 42 -4.39 -6.20 -6.68
CA GLY A 42 -3.43 -5.47 -7.50
C GLY A 42 -3.17 -4.08 -6.95
N PHE A 43 -1.94 -3.59 -7.11
CA PHE A 43 -1.51 -2.28 -6.69
C PHE A 43 -0.70 -1.59 -7.77
N PHE A 44 -0.93 -0.29 -7.88
CA PHE A 44 -0.08 0.69 -8.54
C PHE A 44 0.62 1.49 -7.46
N GLU A 45 1.93 1.68 -7.56
CA GLU A 45 2.69 2.44 -6.57
C GLU A 45 3.61 3.44 -7.26
N TRP A 46 3.70 4.63 -6.69
CA TRP A 46 4.74 5.59 -7.00
C TRP A 46 5.70 5.64 -5.82
N ILE A 47 6.99 5.48 -6.09
CA ILE A 47 8.06 5.52 -5.09
C ILE A 47 9.04 6.62 -5.48
N GLY A 48 9.29 7.56 -4.58
CA GLY A 48 10.24 8.65 -4.81
C GLY A 48 11.69 8.20 -4.72
N ASP A 49 12.60 9.16 -4.94
CA ASP A 49 14.04 8.92 -4.84
C ASP A 49 14.43 8.52 -3.40
N PRO A 50 15.12 7.39 -3.21
CA PRO A 50 15.65 7.01 -1.91
C PRO A 50 16.67 8.03 -1.40
N GLN A 51 16.35 8.65 -0.26
CA GLN A 51 17.18 9.59 0.47
C GLN A 51 17.93 8.88 1.60
N PRO A 52 19.26 8.95 1.66
CA PRO A 52 20.03 8.35 2.75
C PRO A 52 19.64 8.93 4.12
N VAL A 53 19.51 8.07 5.13
CA VAL A 53 19.24 8.47 6.54
C VAL A 53 20.31 8.01 7.52
N GLY A 54 21.40 7.41 7.02
CA GLY A 54 22.50 6.89 7.83
C GLY A 54 22.48 5.36 7.93
N TRP A 55 23.57 4.75 8.43
CA TRP A 55 23.70 3.30 8.63
C TRP A 55 23.31 2.41 7.43
N LYS A 56 23.69 2.80 6.21
CA LYS A 56 23.32 2.09 4.97
C LYS A 56 21.80 1.96 4.75
N LEU A 57 21.02 2.81 5.40
CA LEU A 57 19.58 2.93 5.21
C LEU A 57 19.27 4.15 4.35
N ALA A 58 18.24 4.00 3.52
CA ALA A 58 17.67 5.08 2.74
C ALA A 58 16.15 5.02 2.84
N TRP A 59 15.46 6.14 2.84
CA TRP A 59 14.00 6.18 2.83
C TRP A 59 13.49 6.85 1.56
N ALA A 60 12.33 6.44 1.09
CA ALA A 60 11.65 7.08 -0.04
C ALA A 60 10.18 7.34 0.33
N PRO A 61 9.59 8.46 -0.09
CA PRO A 61 8.14 8.62 -0.04
C PRO A 61 7.47 7.58 -0.96
N ALA A 62 6.31 7.07 -0.54
CA ALA A 62 5.59 6.03 -1.25
C ALA A 62 4.08 6.29 -1.25
N PHE A 63 3.48 6.30 -2.44
CA PHE A 63 2.04 6.41 -2.64
C PHE A 63 1.53 5.17 -3.38
N SER A 64 0.38 4.64 -2.98
CA SER A 64 -0.18 3.44 -3.60
C SER A 64 -1.68 3.57 -3.84
N LEU A 65 -2.14 2.99 -4.95
CA LEU A 65 -3.54 2.77 -5.26
C LEU A 65 -3.74 1.28 -5.53
N GLY A 66 -4.57 0.64 -4.73
CA GLY A 66 -4.82 -0.79 -4.77
C GLY A 66 -6.29 -1.12 -4.93
N ARG A 67 -6.53 -2.32 -5.46
CA ARG A 67 -7.85 -2.93 -5.53
C ARG A 67 -7.77 -4.36 -5.01
N LEU A 68 -8.65 -4.68 -4.08
CA LEU A 68 -8.93 -6.03 -3.63
C LEU A 68 -10.25 -6.46 -4.27
N ASN A 69 -10.27 -7.62 -4.93
CA ASN A 69 -11.51 -8.15 -5.49
C ASN A 69 -12.41 -8.71 -4.40
N GLY A 70 -13.72 -8.69 -4.68
CA GLY A 70 -14.68 -9.45 -3.87
C GLY A 70 -14.40 -10.96 -3.96
N ARG A 71 -14.86 -11.68 -2.94
CA ARG A 71 -14.86 -13.14 -2.83
C ARG A 71 -16.26 -13.67 -3.09
N ASP A 72 -16.39 -14.93 -3.46
CA ASP A 72 -17.68 -15.61 -3.67
C ASP A 72 -18.34 -15.99 -2.33
N THR A 73 -18.43 -15.04 -1.39
CA THR A 73 -19.09 -15.23 -0.11
C THR A 73 -19.75 -13.93 0.37
N ASN A 74 -20.98 -14.04 0.89
CA ASN A 74 -21.65 -12.93 1.56
C ASN A 74 -21.21 -12.78 3.03
N ALA A 75 -20.44 -13.75 3.55
CA ALA A 75 -19.86 -13.65 4.89
C ALA A 75 -18.95 -12.42 4.97
N GLU A 76 -19.02 -11.70 6.08
CA GLU A 76 -18.10 -10.59 6.39
C GLU A 76 -18.06 -9.49 5.31
N ARG A 77 -19.13 -9.39 4.51
CA ARG A 77 -19.27 -8.47 3.37
C ARG A 77 -18.13 -8.56 2.35
N LEU A 78 -17.46 -9.72 2.29
CA LEU A 78 -16.29 -9.94 1.44
C LEU A 78 -16.65 -10.04 -0.05
N ASN A 79 -17.93 -10.05 -0.42
CA ASN A 79 -18.43 -10.04 -1.81
C ASN A 79 -18.20 -8.73 -2.56
N HIS A 80 -17.75 -7.67 -1.90
CA HIS A 80 -17.51 -6.38 -2.53
C HIS A 80 -16.01 -6.16 -2.78
N ALA A 81 -15.70 -5.52 -3.90
CA ALA A 81 -14.34 -5.03 -4.12
C ALA A 81 -14.05 -3.84 -3.21
N ALA A 82 -12.82 -3.78 -2.68
CA ALA A 82 -12.33 -2.67 -1.89
C ALA A 82 -11.19 -1.96 -2.65
N TRP A 83 -11.24 -0.63 -2.65
CA TRP A 83 -10.19 0.23 -3.13
C TRP A 83 -9.41 0.79 -1.95
N VAL A 84 -8.10 0.90 -2.11
CA VAL A 84 -7.18 1.37 -1.08
C VAL A 84 -6.28 2.43 -1.68
N ALA A 85 -6.31 3.66 -1.17
CA ALA A 85 -5.36 4.70 -1.54
C ALA A 85 -4.49 5.00 -0.32
N ALA A 86 -3.18 4.78 -0.41
CA ALA A 86 -2.26 4.93 0.71
C ALA A 86 -1.10 5.88 0.43
N GLY A 87 -0.61 6.53 1.49
CA GLY A 87 0.56 7.39 1.47
C GLY A 87 1.43 7.15 2.69
N GLY A 88 2.74 7.17 2.49
CA GLY A 88 3.73 6.94 3.55
C GLY A 88 5.14 6.87 3.00
N ALA A 89 5.93 5.93 3.51
CA ALA A 89 7.34 5.79 3.14
C ALA A 89 7.77 4.32 3.08
N ARG A 90 8.84 4.09 2.32
CA ARG A 90 9.64 2.85 2.36
C ARG A 90 11.01 3.15 2.92
N LEU A 91 11.51 2.28 3.77
CA LEU A 91 12.87 2.25 4.26
C LEU A 91 13.59 1.09 3.59
N TYR A 92 14.68 1.37 2.88
CA TYR A 92 15.56 0.41 2.25
C TYR A 92 16.74 0.11 3.17
N GLY A 93 17.14 -1.15 3.20
CA GLY A 93 18.33 -1.61 3.90
C GLY A 93 19.01 -2.75 3.15
N TRP A 94 19.74 -3.59 3.88
CA TRP A 94 20.54 -4.71 3.38
C TRP A 94 20.02 -5.35 2.07
N ARG A 95 20.89 -5.42 1.06
CA ARG A 95 20.67 -6.19 -0.18
C ARG A 95 19.28 -5.98 -0.78
N SER A 96 18.86 -4.71 -0.83
CA SER A 96 17.62 -4.29 -1.50
C SER A 96 16.33 -4.76 -0.81
N LEU A 97 16.42 -5.17 0.46
CA LEU A 97 15.26 -5.32 1.33
C LEU A 97 14.65 -3.96 1.62
N PHE A 98 13.32 -3.93 1.72
CA PHE A 98 12.59 -2.75 2.13
C PHE A 98 11.48 -3.06 3.13
N TRP A 99 11.24 -2.09 4.02
CA TRP A 99 10.09 -2.03 4.91
C TRP A 99 9.23 -0.85 4.52
N GLY A 100 7.96 -1.08 4.23
CA GLY A 100 6.99 -0.05 3.90
C GLY A 100 6.03 0.19 5.04
N PHE A 101 5.70 1.46 5.30
CA PHE A 101 4.60 1.84 6.18
C PHE A 101 3.82 3.00 5.57
N GLN A 102 2.52 2.82 5.43
CA GLN A 102 1.61 3.82 4.86
C GLN A 102 0.32 3.90 5.67
N VAL A 103 -0.33 5.05 5.60
CA VAL A 103 -1.71 5.24 6.04
C VAL A 103 -2.58 5.23 4.80
N ALA A 104 -3.66 4.46 4.84
CA ALA A 104 -4.57 4.28 3.73
C ALA A 104 -5.97 4.82 4.03
N ALA A 105 -6.61 5.36 3.01
CA ALA A 105 -8.05 5.54 2.95
C ALA A 105 -8.66 4.41 2.11
N THR A 106 -9.78 3.85 2.56
CA THR A 106 -10.47 2.77 1.85
C THR A 106 -11.82 3.21 1.29
N HIS A 107 -12.19 2.64 0.15
CA HIS A 107 -13.52 2.78 -0.43
C HIS A 107 -14.08 1.40 -0.80
N GLY A 108 -15.28 1.09 -0.32
CA GLY A 108 -15.78 -0.29 -0.27
C GLY A 108 -15.38 -0.93 1.06
N LYS A 109 -16.34 -1.00 1.99
CA LYS A 109 -16.13 -1.58 3.32
C LYS A 109 -16.39 -3.08 3.29
N THR A 110 -15.40 -3.84 3.71
CA THR A 110 -15.54 -5.26 4.08
C THR A 110 -15.31 -5.38 5.59
N ASP A 111 -15.67 -6.48 6.22
CA ASP A 111 -15.39 -6.67 7.65
C ASP A 111 -13.90 -6.93 7.92
N ALA A 112 -13.10 -7.15 6.86
CA ALA A 112 -11.64 -7.17 6.92
C ALA A 112 -11.02 -5.76 6.90
N LEU A 113 -11.65 -4.80 6.21
CA LEU A 113 -11.27 -3.39 6.09
C LEU A 113 -12.47 -2.51 6.47
N SER A 114 -12.80 -2.53 7.75
CA SER A 114 -14.05 -1.96 8.27
C SER A 114 -13.99 -0.45 8.50
N SER A 115 -12.78 0.11 8.57
CA SER A 115 -12.54 1.52 8.82
C SER A 115 -12.32 2.27 7.51
N THR A 116 -12.65 3.57 7.51
CA THR A 116 -12.27 4.48 6.42
C THR A 116 -10.75 4.66 6.34
N TYR A 117 -10.05 4.43 7.46
CA TYR A 117 -8.60 4.54 7.57
C TYR A 117 -7.98 3.22 8.03
N GLU A 118 -6.94 2.80 7.34
CA GLU A 118 -6.23 1.55 7.57
C GLU A 118 -4.71 1.81 7.59
N PHE A 119 -3.94 0.96 8.24
CA PHE A 119 -2.49 0.95 8.16
C PHE A 119 -2.04 -0.11 7.17
N VAL A 120 -1.10 0.24 6.31
CA VAL A 120 -0.47 -0.67 5.35
C VAL A 120 0.97 -0.86 5.80
N SER A 121 1.32 -2.09 6.16
CA SER A 121 2.71 -2.50 6.38
C SER A 121 3.17 -3.41 5.25
N SER A 122 4.43 -3.32 4.87
CA SER A 122 5.00 -4.16 3.82
C SER A 122 6.43 -4.54 4.16
N LEU A 123 6.79 -5.79 3.85
CA LEU A 123 8.16 -6.27 3.86
C LEU A 123 8.42 -6.90 2.51
N GLY A 124 9.44 -6.41 1.82
CA GLY A 124 9.76 -6.92 0.50
C GLY A 124 11.22 -6.83 0.16
N TRP A 125 11.51 -7.32 -1.02
CA TRP A 125 12.80 -7.25 -1.68
C TRP A 125 12.57 -6.73 -3.08
N GLN A 126 13.44 -5.84 -3.53
CA GLN A 126 13.36 -5.22 -4.85
C GLN A 126 14.74 -5.16 -5.48
N GLU A 127 14.92 -5.78 -6.64
CA GLU A 127 16.14 -5.59 -7.44
C GLU A 127 15.79 -5.36 -8.90
N ASN A 128 16.54 -4.46 -9.53
CA ASN A 128 16.30 -4.03 -10.91
C ASN A 128 14.84 -3.61 -11.10
N HIS A 129 14.14 -4.30 -12.00
CA HIS A 129 12.74 -4.08 -12.34
C HIS A 129 11.78 -5.02 -11.61
N TRP A 130 12.22 -5.82 -10.63
CA TRP A 130 11.37 -6.83 -9.99
C TRP A 130 11.26 -6.63 -8.49
N GLN A 131 10.10 -6.96 -7.95
CA GLN A 131 9.90 -7.03 -6.50
C GLN A 131 9.03 -8.21 -6.08
N VAL A 132 9.28 -8.67 -4.87
CA VAL A 132 8.42 -9.57 -4.12
C VAL A 132 8.15 -8.94 -2.77
N MET A 133 6.91 -9.02 -2.28
CA MET A 133 6.58 -8.50 -0.97
C MET A 133 5.42 -9.22 -0.30
N VAL A 134 5.47 -9.21 1.03
CA VAL A 134 4.31 -9.46 1.88
C VAL A 134 3.76 -8.11 2.31
N ARG A 135 2.45 -7.93 2.17
CA ARG A 135 1.74 -6.70 2.58
C ARG A 135 0.61 -7.06 3.54
N HIS A 136 0.48 -6.31 4.61
CA HIS A 136 -0.62 -6.45 5.56
C HIS A 136 -1.37 -5.13 5.67
N ILE A 137 -2.70 -5.19 5.63
CA ILE A 137 -3.58 -4.03 5.80
C ILE A 137 -4.54 -4.30 6.95
N SER A 138 -4.54 -3.42 7.95
CA SER A 138 -5.49 -3.48 9.07
C SER A 138 -5.59 -2.15 9.80
N ASN A 139 -6.64 -1.97 10.60
CA ASN A 139 -6.87 -0.73 11.33
C ASN A 139 -6.21 -0.74 12.73
N GLY A 140 -5.39 -1.76 13.02
CA GLY A 140 -4.73 -1.93 14.30
C GLY A 140 -5.69 -2.14 15.47
N ASP A 141 -6.85 -2.76 15.22
CA ASP A 141 -7.96 -2.96 16.17
C ASP A 141 -8.61 -1.67 16.71
N LEU A 142 -8.36 -0.53 16.06
CA LEU A 142 -9.03 0.73 16.41
C LEU A 142 -10.53 0.71 16.08
N HIS A 143 -10.98 -0.15 15.17
CA HIS A 143 -12.38 -0.34 14.84
C HIS A 143 -12.67 -1.83 14.58
N ARG A 144 -13.77 -2.35 15.13
CA ARG A 144 -14.19 -3.75 14.90
C ARG A 144 -15.36 -3.84 13.94
N PRO A 145 -15.45 -4.89 13.10
CA PRO A 145 -14.51 -6.02 12.97
C PRO A 145 -13.19 -5.65 12.27
N ASN A 146 -12.09 -6.36 12.54
CA ASN A 146 -10.78 -6.13 11.91
C ASN A 146 -10.08 -7.47 11.71
N HIS A 147 -10.42 -8.17 10.63
CA HIS A 147 -9.74 -9.43 10.31
C HIS A 147 -8.38 -9.21 9.65
N GLY A 148 -8.16 -8.02 9.08
CA GLY A 148 -6.99 -7.68 8.29
C GLY A 148 -6.91 -8.46 6.98
N GLU A 149 -6.09 -7.95 6.07
CA GLU A 149 -5.81 -8.57 4.78
C GLU A 149 -4.30 -8.77 4.66
N THR A 150 -3.87 -10.02 4.56
CA THR A 150 -2.44 -10.37 4.36
C THR A 150 -2.22 -10.89 2.96
N MET A 151 -1.25 -10.29 2.28
CA MET A 151 -1.05 -10.43 0.84
C MET A 151 0.35 -10.92 0.53
N LEU A 152 0.46 -11.76 -0.49
CA LEU A 152 1.72 -12.05 -1.17
C LEU A 152 1.62 -11.46 -2.58
N LEU A 153 2.61 -10.63 -2.93
CA LEU A 153 2.61 -9.82 -4.14
C LEU A 153 3.92 -9.99 -4.89
N VAL A 154 3.84 -10.02 -6.22
CA VAL A 154 4.96 -9.92 -7.15
C VAL A 154 4.71 -8.70 -8.02
N GLY A 155 5.75 -7.95 -8.34
CA GLY A 155 5.60 -6.75 -9.16
C GLY A 155 6.80 -6.41 -10.03
N VAL A 156 6.56 -5.43 -10.90
CA VAL A 156 7.55 -4.85 -11.80
C VAL A 156 7.67 -3.34 -11.57
N ALA A 157 8.88 -2.81 -11.73
CA ALA A 157 9.24 -1.40 -11.52
C ALA A 157 9.78 -0.77 -12.81
N PHE A 158 9.42 0.50 -13.06
CA PHE A 158 9.84 1.31 -14.22
C PHE A 158 10.41 2.65 -13.78
#